data_AF-F2PUZ8-F1
#
_entry.id   AF-F2PUZ8-F1
#
_cell.length_a   1.000
_cell.length_b   1.000
_cell.length_c   1.000
_cell.angle_alpha   90.00
_cell.angle_beta   90.00
_cell.angle_gamma   90.00
#
_symmetry.space_group_name_H-M   'P 1'
#
loop_
_entity.id
_entity.type
_entity.pdbx_description
1 polymer ?
#
loop_
_entity_poly.entity_id
_entity_poly.type
_entity_poly.pdbx_seq_one_letter_code
_entity_poly.pdbx_strand_id
1 'polypeptide(L)'
;MDIVLEVFDTFVFDYLYACALPLSAPSSDIISNVFKGVNSTTASTIAQVSGVGNGFVYSPATKYFSLEPFEYAYQSSLPRDNGFRQVLSLFLITWVFGLVLYFTVASLSYVFVFDKTAFNHPKYLKNQISLEIGQAMSSMPVMAILTAPIFLTEVKGYSKIYDTIEEAPFPMYNIL
;
A
#
# COMPACT_ATOMS: atom_id res chain seq x y z
N MET A 1 -1.34 -8.06 -3.61
CA MET A 1 -0.93 -6.65 -3.41
C MET A 1 -1.48 -6.07 -2.10
N ASP A 2 -2.70 -6.44 -1.76
CA ASP A 2 -3.33 -6.39 -0.43
C ASP A 2 -2.40 -6.55 0.78
N ILE A 3 -1.59 -7.62 0.88
CA ILE A 3 -0.71 -7.85 2.04
C ILE A 3 0.34 -6.74 2.16
N VAL A 4 0.96 -6.36 1.04
CA VAL A 4 1.96 -5.29 1.01
C VAL A 4 1.31 -3.97 1.42
N LEU A 5 0.10 -3.70 0.92
CA LEU A 5 -0.67 -2.53 1.30
C LEU A 5 -0.98 -2.52 2.81
N GLU A 6 -1.43 -3.65 3.40
CA GLU A 6 -1.72 -3.76 4.84
C GLU A 6 -0.48 -3.47 5.70
N VAL A 7 0.68 -4.03 5.33
CA VAL A 7 1.95 -3.79 6.04
C VAL A 7 2.31 -2.30 5.99
N PHE A 8 2.32 -1.69 4.81
CA PHE A 8 2.71 -0.29 4.67
C PHE A 8 1.69 0.68 5.28
N ASP A 9 0.40 0.37 5.20
CA ASP A 9 -0.65 1.16 5.86
C ASP A 9 -0.44 1.15 7.38
N THR A 10 -0.16 -0.01 7.95
CA THR A 10 0.02 -0.19 9.38
C THR A 10 1.24 0.55 9.91
N PHE A 11 2.38 0.51 9.19
CA PHE A 11 3.61 1.12 9.71
C PHE A 11 3.86 2.56 9.28
N VAL A 12 3.35 2.99 8.12
CA VAL A 12 3.75 4.26 7.51
C VAL A 12 2.53 5.12 7.17
N PHE A 13 1.63 4.60 6.33
CA PHE A 13 0.61 5.48 5.74
C PHE A 13 -0.48 5.88 6.71
N ASP A 14 -0.89 5.06 7.66
CA ASP A 14 -1.85 5.46 8.69
C ASP A 14 -1.39 6.72 9.42
N TYR A 15 -0.12 6.76 9.81
CA TYR A 15 0.47 7.92 10.48
C TYR A 15 0.50 9.14 9.55
N LEU A 16 0.91 8.97 8.30
CA LEU A 16 0.94 10.06 7.33
C LEU A 16 -0.46 10.62 7.02
N TYR A 17 -1.45 9.76 6.84
CA TYR A 17 -2.83 10.16 6.58
C TYR A 17 -3.49 10.80 7.81
N ALA A 18 -3.26 10.26 9.01
CA ALA A 18 -3.74 10.87 10.25
C ALA A 18 -3.10 12.25 10.49
N CYS A 19 -1.82 12.43 10.14
CA CYS A 19 -1.15 13.72 10.26
C CYS A 19 -1.60 14.73 9.21
N ALA A 20 -1.78 14.31 7.96
CA ALA A 20 -2.14 15.21 6.86
C ALA A 20 -3.62 15.59 6.88
N LEU A 21 -4.49 14.64 7.25
CA LEU A 21 -5.94 14.78 7.24
C LEU A 21 -6.53 14.23 8.53
N PRO A 22 -6.22 14.87 9.68
CA PRO A 22 -6.79 14.46 10.95
C PRO A 22 -8.31 14.56 10.90
N LEU A 23 -8.98 13.61 11.54
CA LEU A 23 -10.40 13.68 11.75
C LEU A 23 -10.70 14.91 12.64
N SER A 24 -11.36 15.94 12.10
CA SER A 24 -11.83 17.08 12.87
C SER A 24 -12.73 16.59 14.01
N ALA A 25 -12.28 16.78 15.26
CA ALA A 25 -12.79 16.13 16.48
C ALA A 25 -14.25 16.52 16.88
N PRO A 26 -14.92 15.75 17.77
CA PRO A 26 -14.62 14.42 18.29
C PRO A 26 -15.76 13.41 18.07
N SER A 27 -15.45 12.22 17.54
CA SER A 27 -16.30 11.05 17.79
C SER A 27 -16.18 10.54 19.23
N SER A 28 -15.26 11.06 20.05
CA SER A 28 -15.07 10.68 21.46
C SER A 28 -16.25 11.00 22.37
N ASP A 29 -17.08 11.99 22.05
CA ASP A 29 -18.26 12.34 22.85
C ASP A 29 -19.44 11.37 22.64
N ILE A 30 -19.49 10.70 21.49
CA ILE A 30 -20.46 9.60 21.28
C ILE A 30 -19.97 8.35 22.02
N ILE A 31 -18.66 8.06 21.98
CA ILE A 31 -18.06 6.89 22.66
C ILE A 31 -18.20 6.98 24.17
N SER A 32 -17.89 8.15 24.75
CA SER A 32 -17.96 8.33 26.20
C SER A 32 -19.39 8.30 26.73
N ASN A 33 -20.40 8.63 25.91
CA ASN A 33 -21.80 8.62 26.32
C ASN A 33 -22.50 7.27 26.05
N VAL A 34 -22.09 6.52 25.02
CA VAL A 34 -22.67 5.20 24.69
C VAL A 34 -22.06 4.07 25.53
N PHE A 35 -20.78 4.15 25.91
CA PHE A 35 -20.06 3.08 26.63
C PHE A 35 -19.74 3.40 28.10
N LYS A 36 -20.44 4.39 28.67
CA LYS A 36 -20.35 4.87 30.06
C LYS A 36 -20.81 3.78 31.06
N GLY A 37 -20.02 2.73 31.20
CA GLY A 37 -20.33 1.58 32.07
C GLY A 37 -19.73 0.24 31.61
N VAL A 38 -19.06 0.21 30.46
CA VAL A 38 -18.41 -1.00 29.93
C VAL A 38 -16.93 -1.00 30.31
N ASN A 39 -16.39 -2.15 30.73
CA ASN A 39 -14.96 -2.31 31.03
C ASN A 39 -14.10 -1.86 29.84
N SER A 40 -12.99 -1.15 30.10
CA SER A 40 -12.16 -0.51 29.07
C SER A 40 -11.65 -1.46 27.98
N THR A 41 -11.48 -2.75 28.30
CA THR A 41 -11.08 -3.81 27.35
C THR A 41 -12.22 -4.32 26.46
N THR A 42 -13.48 -4.15 26.87
CA THR A 42 -14.67 -4.48 26.08
C THR A 42 -15.16 -3.28 25.26
N ALA A 43 -14.88 -2.06 25.73
CA ALA A 43 -15.17 -0.84 24.96
C ALA A 43 -14.30 -0.74 23.70
N SER A 44 -13.03 -1.16 23.75
CA SER A 44 -12.13 -1.17 22.58
C SER A 44 -12.55 -2.19 21.52
N THR A 45 -12.94 -3.40 21.92
CA THR A 45 -13.41 -4.43 21.00
C THR A 45 -14.75 -4.07 20.36
N ILE A 46 -15.68 -3.46 21.10
CA ILE A 46 -16.96 -3.00 20.55
C ILE A 46 -16.78 -1.77 19.64
N ALA A 47 -15.83 -0.88 19.94
CA ALA A 47 -15.48 0.25 19.08
C ALA A 47 -14.90 -0.22 17.73
N GLN A 48 -14.06 -1.26 17.75
CA GLN A 48 -13.53 -1.90 16.54
C GLN A 48 -14.61 -2.64 15.73
N VAL A 49 -15.57 -3.29 16.39
CA VAL A 49 -16.70 -4.00 15.75
C VAL A 49 -17.76 -3.04 15.19
N SER A 50 -17.91 -1.85 15.79
CA SER A 50 -18.95 -0.88 15.42
C SER A 50 -18.45 0.27 14.53
N GLY A 51 -17.21 0.23 14.03
CA GLY A 51 -16.66 1.27 13.15
C GLY A 51 -16.54 2.64 13.82
N VAL A 52 -16.16 2.67 15.10
CA VAL A 52 -16.08 3.90 15.88
C VAL A 52 -14.82 4.68 15.51
N GLY A 53 -15.00 5.92 15.06
CA GLY A 53 -13.96 6.72 14.41
C GLY A 53 -14.39 7.07 12.99
N ASN A 54 -13.57 6.74 12.00
CA ASN A 54 -13.87 6.97 10.59
C ASN A 54 -14.68 5.84 9.91
N GLY A 55 -15.46 5.04 10.66
CA GLY A 55 -16.31 3.98 10.07
C GLY A 55 -15.57 2.74 9.56
N PHE A 56 -14.24 2.70 9.61
CA PHE A 56 -13.44 1.57 9.14
C PHE A 56 -13.61 0.33 10.03
N VAL A 57 -13.92 -0.81 9.41
CA VAL A 57 -13.96 -2.13 10.06
C VAL A 57 -12.76 -2.94 9.59
N TYR A 58 -11.96 -3.45 10.53
CA TYR A 58 -10.76 -4.21 10.20
C TYR A 58 -11.13 -5.59 9.65
N SER A 59 -10.57 -5.92 8.49
CA SER A 59 -10.53 -7.26 7.93
C SER A 59 -9.08 -7.56 7.56
N PRO A 60 -8.50 -8.68 8.03
CA PRO A 60 -7.17 -9.10 7.60
C PRO A 60 -7.10 -9.27 6.08
N ALA A 61 -5.96 -8.95 5.47
CA ALA A 61 -5.75 -9.22 4.04
C ALA A 61 -5.55 -10.71 3.77
N THR A 62 -5.07 -11.48 4.75
CA THR A 62 -4.84 -12.91 4.59
C THR A 62 -5.31 -13.75 5.78
N LYS A 63 -5.66 -15.00 5.52
CA LYS A 63 -5.98 -16.02 6.54
C LYS A 63 -4.75 -16.50 7.32
N TYR A 64 -3.55 -16.35 6.77
CA TYR A 64 -2.34 -16.92 7.37
C TYR A 64 -1.77 -16.09 8.53
N PHE A 65 -1.94 -14.77 8.49
CA PHE A 65 -1.55 -13.87 9.56
C PHE A 65 -2.39 -12.59 9.53
N SER A 66 -2.53 -11.94 10.68
CA SER A 66 -3.24 -10.66 10.81
C SER A 66 -2.33 -9.61 11.45
N LEU A 67 -2.37 -8.40 10.91
CA LEU A 67 -1.69 -7.24 11.47
C LEU A 67 -2.75 -6.29 12.05
N GLU A 68 -2.82 -6.25 13.37
CA GLU A 68 -3.75 -5.35 14.03
C GLU A 68 -3.46 -3.89 13.63
N PRO A 69 -4.50 -3.13 13.22
CA PRO A 69 -4.31 -1.74 12.84
C PRO A 69 -3.93 -0.90 14.06
N PHE A 70 -2.97 0.01 13.89
CA PHE A 70 -2.61 0.97 14.92
C PHE A 70 -3.72 2.01 15.12
N GLU A 71 -3.65 2.74 16.24
CA GLU A 71 -4.63 3.77 16.61
C GLU A 71 -4.84 4.83 15.50
N TYR A 72 -3.77 5.18 14.78
CA TYR A 72 -3.79 6.14 13.67
C TYR A 72 -4.70 5.73 12.51
N ALA A 73 -4.99 4.43 12.33
CA ALA A 73 -5.91 3.94 11.30
C ALA A 73 -7.31 4.57 11.44
N TYR A 74 -7.73 4.87 12.66
CA TYR A 74 -9.05 5.40 13.00
C TYR A 74 -9.09 6.92 13.16
N GLN A 75 -7.92 7.57 13.18
CA GLN A 75 -7.77 9.02 13.41
C GLN A 75 -7.69 9.84 12.11
N SER A 76 -7.44 9.20 10.97
CA SER A 76 -7.51 9.84 9.65
C SER A 76 -8.95 10.09 9.23
N SER A 77 -9.23 11.17 8.50
CA SER A 77 -10.53 11.42 7.85
C SER A 77 -10.75 10.61 6.57
N LEU A 78 -9.70 10.03 5.97
CA LEU A 78 -9.85 9.00 4.92
C LEU A 78 -9.69 7.60 5.51
N PRO A 79 -10.74 6.76 5.47
CA PRO A 79 -10.68 5.42 6.02
C PRO A 79 -9.92 4.50 5.05
N ARG A 80 -9.41 3.37 5.55
CA ARG A 80 -8.56 2.44 4.78
C ARG A 80 -9.30 1.79 3.59
N ASP A 81 -10.62 1.70 3.64
CA ASP A 81 -11.50 1.21 2.56
C ASP A 81 -11.75 2.24 1.45
N ASN A 82 -11.35 3.49 1.65
CA ASN A 82 -11.52 4.53 0.64
C ASN A 82 -10.61 4.26 -0.57
N GLY A 83 -11.23 4.07 -1.74
CA GLY A 83 -10.51 3.76 -2.97
C GLY A 83 -9.47 4.81 -3.38
N PHE A 84 -9.67 6.09 -3.06
CA PHE A 84 -8.69 7.13 -3.37
C PHE A 84 -7.42 6.98 -2.52
N ARG A 85 -7.58 6.72 -1.22
CA ARG A 85 -6.47 6.45 -0.30
C ARG A 85 -5.68 5.23 -0.76
N GLN A 86 -6.39 4.14 -1.10
CA GLN A 86 -5.77 2.90 -1.57
C GLN A 86 -4.99 3.11 -2.87
N VAL A 87 -5.56 3.79 -3.87
CA VAL A 87 -4.85 4.07 -5.13
C VAL A 87 -3.61 4.93 -4.89
N LEU A 88 -3.71 5.97 -4.07
CA LEU A 88 -2.58 6.83 -3.76
C LEU A 88 -1.46 6.07 -3.03
N SER A 89 -1.83 5.23 -2.06
CA SER A 89 -0.88 4.39 -1.31
C SER A 89 -0.21 3.39 -2.25
N LEU A 90 -0.97 2.68 -3.08
CA LEU A 90 -0.45 1.73 -4.07
C LEU A 90 0.46 2.40 -5.10
N PHE A 91 0.10 3.60 -5.57
CA PHE A 91 0.96 4.41 -6.42
C PHE A 91 2.29 4.73 -5.75
N LEU A 92 2.27 5.25 -4.51
CA LEU A 92 3.49 5.61 -3.79
C LEU A 92 4.37 4.38 -3.51
N ILE A 93 3.79 3.26 -3.08
CA ILE A 93 4.52 2.01 -2.86
C ILE A 93 5.21 1.57 -4.15
N THR A 94 4.45 1.48 -5.25
CA THR A 94 4.97 0.98 -6.53
C THR A 94 6.05 1.89 -7.09
N TRP A 95 5.85 3.21 -7.01
CA TRP A 95 6.82 4.17 -7.52
C TRP A 95 8.11 4.16 -6.70
N VAL A 96 8.02 4.24 -5.37
CA VAL A 96 9.21 4.23 -4.50
C VAL A 96 9.95 2.90 -4.60
N PHE A 97 9.23 1.78 -4.62
CA PHE A 97 9.84 0.47 -4.84
C PHE A 97 10.58 0.40 -6.19
N GLY A 98 9.97 0.92 -7.26
CA GLY A 98 10.60 1.02 -8.57
C GLY A 98 11.88 1.86 -8.56
N LEU A 99 11.89 2.99 -7.83
CA LEU A 99 13.09 3.81 -7.65
C LEU A 99 14.21 3.05 -6.93
N VAL A 100 13.88 2.39 -5.81
CA VAL A 100 14.85 1.61 -5.03
C VAL A 100 15.42 0.48 -5.87
N LEU A 101 14.58 -0.26 -6.58
CA LEU A 101 15.00 -1.36 -7.45
C LEU A 101 15.89 -0.83 -8.57
N TYR A 102 15.47 0.23 -9.26
CA TYR A 102 16.26 0.84 -10.33
C TYR A 102 17.64 1.25 -9.84
N PHE A 103 17.73 2.07 -8.79
CA PHE A 103 19.04 2.54 -8.33
C PHE A 103 19.91 1.42 -7.77
N THR A 104 19.33 0.42 -7.12
CA THR A 104 20.08 -0.73 -6.61
C THR A 104 20.65 -1.56 -7.76
N VAL A 105 19.78 -2.05 -8.63
CA VAL A 105 20.16 -2.96 -9.73
C VAL A 105 20.99 -2.24 -10.79
N ALA A 106 20.65 -0.99 -11.15
CA ALA A 106 21.43 -0.21 -12.10
C ALA A 106 22.83 0.12 -11.55
N SER A 107 22.96 0.44 -10.26
CA SER A 107 24.28 0.67 -9.65
C SER A 107 25.13 -0.59 -9.63
N LEU A 108 24.54 -1.73 -9.23
CA LEU A 108 25.22 -3.04 -9.28
C LEU A 108 25.68 -3.37 -10.71
N SER A 109 24.79 -3.20 -11.69
CA SER A 109 25.10 -3.43 -13.11
C SER A 109 26.22 -2.50 -13.60
N TYR A 110 26.17 -1.21 -13.24
CA TYR A 110 27.19 -0.23 -13.60
C TYR A 110 28.58 -0.58 -13.04
N VAL A 111 28.63 -1.05 -11.79
CA VAL A 111 29.90 -1.43 -11.14
C VAL A 111 30.43 -2.74 -11.73
N PHE A 112 29.62 -3.81 -11.75
CA PHE A 112 30.09 -5.17 -11.99
C PHE A 112 30.01 -5.64 -13.44
N VAL A 113 29.02 -5.19 -14.22
CA VAL A 113 28.73 -5.74 -15.55
C VAL A 113 29.10 -4.76 -16.66
N PHE A 114 28.90 -3.46 -16.44
CA PHE A 114 29.07 -2.44 -17.47
C PHE A 114 30.54 -2.23 -17.86
N ASP A 115 30.82 -2.28 -19.17
CA ASP A 115 32.13 -1.98 -19.72
C ASP A 115 32.32 -0.46 -19.91
N LYS A 116 33.33 0.10 -19.23
CA LYS A 116 33.65 1.53 -19.26
C LYS A 116 34.36 1.92 -20.56
N THR A 117 34.82 0.99 -21.38
CA THR A 117 35.35 1.32 -22.71
C THR A 117 34.29 1.91 -23.64
N ALA A 118 33.00 1.65 -23.36
CA ALA A 118 31.87 2.19 -24.10
C ALA A 118 31.85 3.73 -24.18
N PHE A 119 32.42 4.42 -23.20
CA PHE A 119 32.53 5.90 -23.19
C PHE A 119 33.34 6.45 -24.37
N ASN A 120 34.26 5.65 -24.94
CA ASN A 120 35.11 6.07 -26.05
C ASN A 120 34.48 5.77 -27.43
N HIS A 121 33.31 5.14 -27.46
CA HIS A 121 32.67 4.77 -28.72
C HIS A 121 32.20 6.04 -29.47
N PRO A 122 32.42 6.15 -30.80
CA PRO A 122 32.10 7.37 -31.56
C PRO A 122 30.61 7.74 -31.57
N LYS A 123 29.73 6.80 -31.24
CA LYS A 123 28.27 7.03 -31.09
C LYS A 123 27.83 7.25 -29.64
N TYR A 124 28.75 7.31 -28.68
CA TYR A 124 28.43 7.54 -27.27
C TYR A 124 27.91 8.97 -27.09
N LEU A 125 26.73 9.11 -26.50
CA LEU A 125 26.10 10.42 -26.34
C LEU A 125 26.73 11.17 -25.15
N LYS A 126 26.88 12.49 -25.25
CA LYS A 126 27.39 13.28 -24.13
C LYS A 126 26.43 13.17 -22.93
N ASN A 127 26.95 12.79 -21.77
CA ASN A 127 26.18 12.57 -20.54
C ASN A 127 25.07 11.51 -20.70
N GLN A 128 25.27 10.50 -21.54
CA GLN A 128 24.27 9.47 -21.81
C GLN A 128 23.71 8.84 -20.52
N ILE A 129 24.54 8.57 -19.51
CA ILE A 129 24.09 8.03 -18.22
C ILE A 129 23.06 8.95 -17.56
N SER A 130 23.32 10.25 -17.50
CA SER A 130 22.39 11.21 -16.90
C SER A 130 21.09 11.32 -17.69
N LEU A 131 21.15 11.17 -19.02
CA LEU A 131 19.96 11.16 -19.87
C LEU A 131 19.12 9.90 -19.66
N GLU A 132 19.76 8.73 -19.55
CA GLU A 132 19.09 7.46 -19.25
C GLU A 132 18.43 7.48 -17.86
N ILE A 133 19.13 8.00 -16.85
CA ILE A 133 18.55 8.21 -15.52
C ILE A 133 17.38 9.18 -15.60
N GLY A 134 17.54 10.32 -16.28
CA GLY A 134 16.46 11.30 -16.45
C GLY A 134 15.23 10.71 -17.13
N GLN A 135 15.41 9.91 -18.18
CA GLN A 135 14.34 9.22 -18.88
C GLN A 135 13.65 8.18 -17.99
N ALA A 136 14.42 7.43 -17.20
CA ALA A 136 13.87 6.46 -16.27
C ALA A 136 13.05 7.16 -15.17
N MET A 137 13.58 8.24 -14.59
CA MET A 137 12.90 9.03 -13.55
C MET A 137 11.62 9.69 -14.04
N SER A 138 11.56 10.15 -15.30
CA SER A 138 10.33 10.72 -15.86
C SER A 138 9.28 9.65 -16.20
N SER A 139 9.72 8.46 -16.61
CA SER A 139 8.81 7.39 -17.07
C SER A 139 8.21 6.57 -15.92
N MET A 140 8.96 6.33 -14.85
CA MET A 140 8.50 5.54 -13.70
C MET A 140 7.18 6.01 -13.05
N PRO A 141 6.99 7.30 -12.72
CA PRO A 141 5.74 7.75 -12.13
C PRO A 141 4.56 7.55 -13.08
N VAL A 142 4.75 7.76 -14.40
CA VAL A 142 3.70 7.54 -15.40
C VAL A 142 3.29 6.07 -15.43
N MET A 143 4.26 5.15 -15.41
CA MET A 143 3.96 3.72 -15.33
C MET A 143 3.21 3.36 -14.04
N ALA A 144 3.67 3.86 -12.89
CA ALA A 144 3.02 3.61 -11.60
C ALA A 144 1.58 4.15 -11.55
N ILE A 145 1.30 5.30 -12.16
CA ILE A 145 -0.06 5.85 -12.30
C ILE A 145 -0.96 4.91 -13.10
N LEU A 146 -0.46 4.33 -14.19
CA LEU A 146 -1.24 3.41 -15.02
C LEU A 146 -1.45 2.06 -14.34
N THR A 147 -0.52 1.61 -13.51
CA THR A 147 -0.59 0.31 -12.81
C THR A 147 -1.41 0.38 -11.51
N ALA A 148 -1.38 1.50 -10.78
CA ALA A 148 -2.07 1.61 -9.48
C ALA A 148 -3.58 1.30 -9.53
N PRO A 149 -4.36 1.70 -10.55
CA PRO A 149 -5.76 1.29 -10.68
C PRO A 149 -5.94 -0.22 -10.86
N ILE A 150 -5.01 -0.88 -11.57
CA ILE A 150 -5.04 -2.34 -11.75
C ILE A 150 -4.84 -3.02 -10.40
N PHE A 151 -3.86 -2.58 -9.61
CA PHE A 151 -3.66 -3.09 -8.26
C PHE A 151 -4.85 -2.81 -7.35
N LEU A 152 -5.53 -1.68 -7.49
CA LEU A 152 -6.78 -1.44 -6.74
C LEU A 152 -7.84 -2.48 -7.09
N THR A 153 -8.00 -2.82 -8.38
CA THR A 153 -8.95 -3.86 -8.77
C THR A 153 -8.57 -5.23 -8.22
N GLU A 154 -7.28 -5.54 -8.13
CA GLU A 154 -6.78 -6.75 -7.48
C GLU A 154 -7.14 -6.78 -5.99
N VAL A 155 -6.84 -5.69 -5.25
CA VAL A 155 -7.13 -5.55 -3.81
C VAL A 155 -8.64 -5.64 -3.52
N LYS A 156 -9.48 -5.18 -4.44
CA LYS A 156 -10.94 -5.31 -4.34
C LYS A 156 -11.48 -6.71 -4.67
N GLY A 157 -10.59 -7.67 -4.96
CA GLY A 157 -10.95 -9.07 -5.22
C GLY A 157 -11.42 -9.34 -6.65
N TYR A 158 -11.32 -8.39 -7.59
CA TYR A 158 -11.70 -8.64 -8.99
C TYR A 158 -10.78 -9.65 -9.68
N SER A 159 -9.55 -9.83 -9.18
CA SER A 159 -8.61 -10.83 -9.69
C SER A 159 -8.98 -12.27 -9.28
N LYS A 160 -9.90 -12.46 -8.31
CA LYS A 160 -10.32 -13.78 -7.81
C LYS A 160 -9.16 -14.69 -7.39
N ILE A 161 -8.15 -14.11 -6.74
CA ILE A 161 -7.06 -14.85 -6.11
C ILE A 161 -7.56 -15.26 -4.72
N TYR A 162 -7.40 -16.54 -4.39
CA TYR A 162 -7.89 -17.13 -3.15
C TYR A 162 -6.73 -17.53 -2.26
N ASP A 163 -6.89 -17.38 -0.95
CA ASP A 163 -5.88 -17.77 0.04
C ASP A 163 -5.86 -19.28 0.27
N THR A 164 -7.03 -19.91 0.12
CA THR A 164 -7.23 -21.33 0.42
C THR A 164 -7.95 -22.07 -0.69
N ILE A 165 -7.66 -23.37 -0.80
CA ILE A 165 -8.26 -24.30 -1.78
C ILE A 165 -9.79 -24.38 -1.62
N GLU A 166 -10.29 -24.16 -0.41
CA GLU A 166 -11.72 -24.21 -0.06
C GLU A 166 -12.52 -22.99 -0.55
N GLU A 167 -11.86 -21.86 -0.79
CA GLU A 167 -12.48 -20.64 -1.33
C GLU A 167 -12.67 -20.70 -2.85
N ALA A 168 -12.06 -21.68 -3.51
CA ALA A 168 -12.23 -21.88 -4.93
C ALA A 168 -13.70 -22.19 -5.25
N PRO A 169 -14.30 -21.53 -6.26
CA PRO A 169 -15.74 -21.60 -6.51
C PRO A 169 -16.19 -23.00 -7.00
N PHE A 170 -15.28 -23.83 -7.49
CA PHE A 170 -15.57 -25.17 -7.94
C PHE A 170 -14.36 -26.10 -7.74
N PRO A 171 -14.57 -27.40 -7.42
CA PRO A 171 -13.48 -28.35 -7.19
C PRO A 171 -12.49 -28.48 -8.36
N MET A 172 -12.95 -28.25 -9.59
CA MET A 172 -12.13 -28.34 -10.81
C MET A 172 -11.08 -27.22 -10.92
N TYR A 173 -11.23 -26.12 -10.16
CA TYR A 173 -10.24 -25.03 -10.12
C TYR A 173 -8.91 -25.46 -9.47
N ASN A 174 -8.94 -26.53 -8.68
CA ASN A 174 -7.81 -27.03 -7.90
C ASN A 174 -7.03 -28.15 -8.62
N ILE A 175 -7.44 -28.53 -9.83
CA ILE A 175 -6.94 -29.71 -10.56
C ILE A 175 -6.13 -29.31 -11.82
N LEU A 176 -6.00 -28.01 -12.11
CA LEU A 176 -5.11 -27.47 -13.16
C LEU A 176 -3.69 -27.24 -12.62
#